data_AF-A0A933XI63-F1
#
_entry.id   AF-A0A933XI63-F1
#
_cell.length_a   1.000
_cell.length_b   1.000
_cell.length_c   1.000
_cell.angle_alpha   90.00
_cell.angle_beta   90.00
_cell.angle_gamma   90.00
#
_symmetry.space_group_name_H-M   'P 1'
#
loop_
_entity.id
_entity.type
_entity.pdbx_description
1 polymer ?
#
loop_
_entity_poly.entity_id
_entity_poly.type
_entity_poly.pdbx_seq_one_letter_code
_entity_poly.pdbx_strand_id
1 'polypeptide(L)'
;MSVKDQSGKVVFSETKEYIVNDFYVNSMDPKSDPIMLPVWEYDRQVHVHEGIEPGETDSNTFVIPLKEGTKSVDVEAAFKFIHEKDKQDVWTKCNKKIEF
;
A
#
# COMPACT_ATOMS: atom_id res chain seq x y z
N MET A 1 2.05 -2.45 6.87
CA MET A 1 2.83 -2.59 8.10
C MET A 1 2.01 -3.34 9.14
N SER A 2 2.62 -4.20 9.93
CA SER A 2 1.99 -4.87 11.07
C SER A 2 2.90 -4.86 12.29
N VAL A 3 2.33 -4.75 13.48
CA VAL A 3 3.06 -4.83 14.75
C VAL A 3 2.46 -5.94 15.60
N LYS A 4 3.32 -6.84 16.07
CA LYS A 4 2.96 -7.96 16.95
C LYS A 4 3.59 -7.78 18.32
N ASP A 5 2.87 -8.12 19.38
CA ASP A 5 3.45 -8.17 20.73
C ASP A 5 4.28 -9.44 20.97
N GLN A 6 4.90 -9.55 22.14
CA GLN A 6 5.70 -10.73 22.51
C GLN A 6 4.95 -12.07 22.52
N SER A 7 3.62 -12.06 22.48
CA SER A 7 2.79 -13.28 22.36
C SER A 7 2.50 -13.66 20.90
N GLY A 8 2.99 -12.86 19.95
CA GLY A 8 2.71 -12.99 18.52
C GLY A 8 1.37 -12.40 18.10
N LYS A 9 0.61 -11.79 19.01
CA LYS A 9 -0.67 -11.17 18.71
C LYS A 9 -0.47 -9.87 17.94
N VAL A 10 -1.18 -9.71 16.84
CA VAL A 10 -1.22 -8.43 16.10
C VAL A 10 -1.91 -7.38 16.97
N VAL A 11 -1.18 -6.32 17.30
CA VAL A 11 -1.69 -5.17 18.08
C VAL A 11 -1.96 -3.96 17.20
N PHE A 12 -1.37 -3.91 16.01
CA PHE A 12 -1.60 -2.88 15.01
C PHE A 12 -1.34 -3.42 13.60
N SER A 13 -2.11 -2.98 12.62
CA SER A 13 -1.88 -3.25 11.21
C SER A 13 -2.44 -2.12 10.38
N GLU A 14 -1.67 -1.68 9.39
CA GLU A 14 -2.06 -0.63 8.46
C GLU A 14 -1.59 -1.00 7.06
N THR A 15 -2.42 -0.73 6.06
CA THR A 15 -2.10 -0.95 4.64
C THR A 15 -2.37 0.34 3.89
N LYS A 16 -1.35 0.86 3.21
CA LYS A 16 -1.48 1.97 2.27
C LYS A 16 -1.34 1.39 0.86
N GLU A 17 -2.30 1.70 0.02
CA GLU A 17 -2.31 1.31 -1.39
C GLU A 17 -1.70 2.43 -2.24
N TYR A 18 -0.88 2.03 -3.21
CA TYR A 18 -0.32 2.92 -4.23
C TYR A 18 -0.84 2.43 -5.57
N ILE A 19 -1.35 3.35 -6.38
CA ILE A 19 -1.98 3.03 -7.67
C ILE A 19 -1.21 3.74 -8.76
N VAL A 20 -0.65 2.98 -9.70
CA VAL A 20 -0.04 3.52 -10.91
C VAL A 20 -0.65 2.76 -12.08
N ASN A 21 -1.61 3.39 -12.76
CA ASN A 21 -2.40 2.75 -13.81
C ASN A 21 -2.60 3.70 -14.99
N ASP A 22 -2.54 3.15 -16.20
CA ASP A 22 -3.04 3.80 -17.41
C ASP A 22 -4.49 3.37 -17.65
N PHE A 23 -5.43 4.30 -17.52
CA PHE A 23 -6.83 4.03 -17.80
C PHE A 23 -7.23 4.59 -19.16
N TYR A 24 -7.96 3.81 -19.94
CA TYR A 24 -8.65 4.32 -21.12
C TYR A 24 -9.93 5.02 -20.65
N VAL A 25 -10.04 6.33 -20.88
CA VAL A 25 -11.23 7.12 -20.50
C VAL A 25 -11.75 7.90 -21.70
N ASN A 26 -13.07 7.94 -21.87
CA ASN A 26 -13.70 8.61 -23.02
C ASN A 26 -13.60 10.15 -22.94
N SER A 27 -13.40 10.70 -21.75
CA SER A 27 -13.40 12.15 -21.52
C SER A 27 -12.11 12.63 -20.84
N MET A 28 -11.66 13.83 -21.21
CA MET A 28 -10.57 14.55 -20.53
C MET A 28 -10.97 15.05 -19.12
N ASP A 29 -12.14 14.68 -18.60
CA ASP A 29 -12.57 15.04 -17.25
C ASP A 29 -12.17 13.94 -16.25
N PRO A 30 -11.20 14.20 -15.36
CA PRO A 30 -10.73 13.25 -14.35
C PRO A 30 -11.80 12.88 -13.30
N LYS A 31 -13.01 13.47 -13.35
CA LYS A 31 -14.14 13.13 -12.47
C LYS A 31 -15.18 12.20 -13.10
N SER A 32 -15.00 11.79 -14.36
CA SER A 32 -15.94 10.90 -15.04
C SER A 32 -15.67 9.43 -14.70
N ASP A 33 -16.74 8.64 -14.52
CA ASP A 33 -16.62 7.20 -14.24
C ASP A 33 -15.84 6.49 -15.37
N PRO A 34 -14.87 5.63 -15.05
CA PRO A 34 -14.09 4.93 -16.06
C PRO A 34 -14.98 3.95 -16.84
N ILE A 35 -15.24 4.25 -18.10
CA ILE A 35 -15.90 3.34 -19.05
C ILE A 35 -14.81 2.58 -19.79
N MET A 36 -14.89 1.24 -19.82
CA MET A 36 -14.02 0.42 -20.64
C MET A 36 -14.22 0.78 -22.12
N LEU A 37 -13.24 1.47 -22.71
CA LEU A 37 -13.21 1.73 -24.14
C LEU A 37 -12.71 0.50 -24.91
N PRO A 38 -13.12 0.35 -26.18
CA PRO A 38 -12.53 -0.65 -27.05
C PRO A 38 -11.06 -0.33 -27.37
N VAL A 39 -10.24 -1.37 -27.49
CA VAL A 39 -8.75 -1.32 -27.60
C VAL A 39 -8.22 -0.45 -28.76
N TRP A 40 -9.05 -0.12 -29.76
CA TRP A 40 -8.66 0.68 -30.92
C TRP A 40 -8.73 2.21 -30.71
N GLU A 41 -9.29 2.70 -29.60
CA GLU A 41 -9.26 4.12 -29.20
C GLU A 41 -8.04 4.43 -28.31
N TYR A 42 -6.84 4.09 -28.81
CA TYR A 42 -5.58 4.11 -28.06
C TYR A 42 -5.11 5.53 -27.67
N ASP A 43 -5.65 6.55 -28.32
CA ASP A 43 -5.30 7.96 -28.16
C ASP A 43 -5.93 8.64 -26.92
N ARG A 44 -6.79 7.94 -26.17
CA ARG A 44 -7.47 8.47 -24.97
C ARG A 44 -7.11 7.72 -23.69
N GLN A 45 -5.82 7.62 -23.41
CA GLN A 45 -5.31 7.15 -22.13
C GLN A 45 -5.10 8.31 -21.18
N VAL A 46 -5.61 8.17 -19.95
CA VAL A 46 -5.24 9.02 -18.82
C VAL A 46 -4.35 8.20 -17.90
N HIS A 47 -3.13 8.71 -17.69
CA HIS A 47 -2.21 8.17 -16.71
C HIS A 47 -2.63 8.63 -15.31
N VAL A 48 -3.01 7.69 -14.44
CA VAL A 48 -3.26 7.96 -13.03
C VAL A 48 -2.03 7.53 -12.25
N HIS A 49 -1.34 8.52 -11.70
CA HIS A 49 -0.18 8.32 -10.82
C HIS A 49 -0.53 8.72 -9.38
N GLU A 50 -0.95 7.74 -8.59
CA GLU A 50 -1.11 7.83 -7.12
C GLU A 50 -0.05 6.97 -6.43
N GLY A 51 1.10 6.83 -7.09
CA GLY A 51 2.26 6.09 -6.63
C GLY A 51 3.19 6.91 -5.73
N ILE A 52 4.25 6.27 -5.25
CA ILE A 52 5.42 6.98 -4.76
C ILE A 52 6.26 7.34 -5.99
N GLU A 53 6.56 8.63 -6.16
CA GLU A 53 7.43 9.10 -7.23
C GLU A 53 8.85 8.48 -7.12
N PRO A 54 9.53 8.21 -8.25
CA PRO A 54 10.88 7.63 -8.22
C PRO A 54 11.87 8.46 -7.42
N GLY A 55 12.47 7.85 -6.39
CA GLY A 55 13.46 8.50 -5.52
C GLY A 55 12.86 9.27 -4.34
N GLU A 56 11.53 9.42 -4.29
CA GLU A 56 10.85 10.00 -3.13
C GLU A 56 10.65 8.95 -2.03
N THR A 57 10.60 9.43 -0.79
CA THR A 57 10.29 8.60 0.37
C THR A 57 8.95 9.02 0.95
N ASP A 58 8.00 8.09 0.99
CA ASP A 58 6.77 8.27 1.76
C ASP A 58 7.03 7.93 3.23
N SER A 59 6.56 8.79 4.13
CA SER A 59 6.78 8.66 5.57
C SER A 59 5.48 8.87 6.33
N ASN A 60 5.16 7.92 7.20
CA ASN A 60 3.99 7.96 8.06
C ASN A 60 4.42 7.64 9.49
N THR A 61 3.87 8.40 10.45
CA THR A 61 4.11 8.18 11.89
C THR A 61 2.85 7.66 12.54
N PHE A 62 2.97 6.56 13.27
CA PHE A 62 1.86 5.95 14.01
C PHE A 62 2.19 5.91 15.50
N VAL A 63 1.21 6.24 16.34
CA VAL A 63 1.29 6.06 17.79
C VAL A 63 0.49 4.81 18.15
N ILE A 64 1.18 3.77 18.61
CA ILE A 64 0.58 2.46 18.91
C ILE A 64 0.58 2.27 20.42
N PRO A 65 -0.58 2.38 21.11
CA PRO A 65 -0.65 2.12 22.53
C PRO A 65 -0.43 0.64 22.82
N LEU A 66 0.45 0.35 23.77
CA LEU A 66 0.76 -1.01 24.20
C LEU A 66 0.07 -1.33 25.52
N LYS A 67 -0.22 -2.61 25.74
CA LYS A 67 -0.74 -3.06 27.03
C LYS A 67 0.35 -2.97 28.10
N GLU A 68 -0.07 -2.70 29.33
CA GLU A 68 0.81 -2.78 30.49
C GLU A 68 1.49 -4.17 30.54
N GLY A 69 2.80 -4.19 30.78
CA GLY A 69 3.61 -5.42 30.80
C GLY A 69 4.07 -5.93 29.42
N THR A 70 3.80 -5.20 28.33
CA THR A 70 4.43 -5.46 27.01
C THR A 70 5.93 -5.23 27.10
N LYS A 71 6.73 -6.26 26.80
CA LYS A 71 8.20 -6.21 26.90
C LYS A 71 8.89 -6.02 25.55
N SER A 72 8.22 -6.43 24.49
CA SER A 72 8.75 -6.27 23.15
C SER A 72 7.64 -6.28 22.11
N VAL A 73 7.95 -5.68 20.97
CA VAL A 73 7.11 -5.74 19.78
C VAL A 73 7.96 -6.03 18.55
N ASP A 74 7.41 -6.81 17.64
CA ASP A 74 7.98 -7.05 16.31
C ASP A 74 7.22 -6.19 15.29
N VAL A 75 7.93 -5.27 14.65
CA VAL A 75 7.40 -4.40 13.60
C VAL A 75 7.82 -4.98 12.26
N GLU A 76 6.84 -5.29 11.41
CA GLU A 76 7.05 -5.74 10.03
C GLU A 76 6.45 -4.73 9.06
N ALA A 77 7.26 -4.24 8.12
CA ALA A 77 6.81 -3.45 6.98
C ALA A 77 7.15 -4.23 5.70
N ALA A 78 6.16 -4.42 4.84
CA ALA A 78 6.32 -5.12 3.58
C ALA A 78 5.73 -4.28 2.46
N PHE A 79 6.48 -4.14 1.37
CA PHE A 79 5.98 -3.61 0.12
C PHE A 79 5.50 -4.79 -0.72
N LYS A 80 4.22 -4.76 -1.10
CA LYS A 80 3.57 -5.86 -1.81
C LYS A 80 3.06 -5.38 -3.13
N PHE A 81 3.24 -6.19 -4.16
CA PHE A 81 2.58 -6.01 -5.45
C PHE A 81 1.30 -6.85 -5.47
N ILE A 82 0.16 -6.23 -5.78
CA ILE A 82 -1.14 -6.90 -5.86
C ILE A 82 -1.46 -7.07 -7.34
N HIS A 83 -1.43 -8.32 -7.82
CA HIS A 83 -1.72 -8.64 -9.23
C HIS A 83 -3.23 -8.71 -9.47
N GLU A 84 -3.92 -9.42 -8.59
CA GLU A 84 -5.36 -9.62 -8.60
C GLU A 84 -5.83 -9.68 -7.15
N LYS A 85 -7.14 -9.61 -6.95
CA LYS A 85 -7.75 -9.83 -5.63
C LYS A 85 -7.23 -11.15 -5.05
N ASP A 86 -6.64 -11.08 -3.86
CA ASP A 86 -6.03 -12.19 -3.12
C ASP A 86 -4.73 -12.79 -3.71
N LYS A 87 -4.24 -12.27 -4.84
CA LYS A 87 -2.92 -12.64 -5.41
C LYS A 87 -1.93 -11.51 -5.22
N GLN A 88 -1.06 -11.66 -4.23
CA GLN A 88 -0.05 -10.68 -3.88
C GLN A 88 1.34 -11.32 -3.79
N ASP A 89 2.35 -10.58 -4.23
CA ASP A 89 3.76 -10.92 -4.03
C ASP A 89 4.41 -9.90 -3.09
N VAL A 90 5.24 -10.39 -2.16
CA VAL A 90 6.04 -9.53 -1.30
C VAL A 90 7.32 -9.18 -2.04
N TRP A 91 7.44 -7.93 -2.49
CA TRP A 91 8.62 -7.49 -3.23
C TRP A 91 9.80 -7.25 -2.28
N THR A 92 9.56 -6.53 -1.19
CA THR A 92 10.54 -6.35 -0.13
C THR A 92 9.86 -6.32 1.23
N LYS A 93 10.60 -6.74 2.26
CA LYS A 93 10.14 -6.68 3.65
C LYS A 93 11.28 -6.29 4.57
N CYS A 94 10.95 -5.51 5.58
CA CYS A 94 11.82 -5.16 6.69
C CYS A 94 11.14 -5.57 7.99
N ASN A 95 11.92 -6.15 8.90
CA ASN A 95 11.47 -6.51 10.23
C ASN A 95 12.40 -5.87 11.25
N LYS A 96 11.82 -5.31 12.31
CA LYS A 96 12.55 -4.75 13.43
C LYS A 96 11.86 -5.13 14.75
N LYS A 97 12.60 -5.77 15.62
CA LYS A 97 12.21 -6.00 17.01
C LYS A 97 12.58 -4.79 17.87
N ILE A 98 11.66 -4.37 18.72
CA ILE A 98 11.84 -3.30 19.71
C ILE A 98 11.61 -3.91 21.10
N GLU A 99 12.53 -3.66 22.02
CA GLU A 99 12.46 -4.12 23.42
C GLU A 99 12.34 -2.91 24.34
N PHE A 100 11.59 -3.04 25.44
CA PHE A 100 11.28 -1.98 26.41
C PHE A 100 11.77 -2.35 27.82
#